data_AF-A0A2A3U192-F1
#
_entry.id   AF-A0A2A3U192-F1
#
_cell.length_a   1.000
_cell.length_b   1.000
_cell.length_c   1.000
_cell.angle_alpha   90.00
_cell.angle_beta   90.00
_cell.angle_gamma   90.00
#
_symmetry.space_group_name_H-M   'P 1'
#
loop_
_entity.id
_entity.type
_entity.pdbx_description
1 polymer ?
#
loop_
_entity_poly.entity_id
_entity_poly.type
_entity_poly.pdbx_seq_one_letter_code
_entity_poly.pdbx_strand_id
1 'polypeptide(L)'
;METTQAAAYRFLYQGDHETILYAALKRLHIGRNHADYEDYLQEARLLFPEIYAAFPEDPEAKPHHFLAYAQQKLYWALLDRLRRELRLQDRQAVGDQGELLTTVASDEDILDAIGQADFREYLLKVIGGAGSTGEWRYLVGTMIDQLSPDEIAERHAVNRATVFRWRRSVVRRLVQALTPPDKF
;
A
#
# COMPACT_ATOMS: atom_id res chain seq x y z
N MET A 1 27.90 -27.67 -2.95
CA MET A 1 26.83 -28.11 -2.02
C MET A 1 25.62 -27.28 -2.36
N GLU A 2 24.55 -27.89 -2.84
CA GLU A 2 23.29 -27.16 -3.03
C GLU A 2 22.76 -26.73 -1.67
N THR A 3 22.30 -25.49 -1.58
CA THR A 3 21.65 -25.00 -0.37
C THR A 3 20.33 -25.75 -0.20
N THR A 4 19.97 -26.11 1.04
CA THR A 4 18.70 -26.80 1.35
C THR A 4 17.49 -26.05 0.77
N GLN A 5 17.56 -24.73 0.64
CA GLN A 5 16.55 -23.91 -0.03
C GLN A 5 16.47 -24.17 -1.55
N ALA A 6 17.60 -24.30 -2.25
CA ALA A 6 17.60 -24.58 -3.68
C ALA A 6 16.99 -25.95 -4.00
N ALA A 7 17.28 -26.96 -3.17
CA ALA A 7 16.66 -28.28 -3.27
C ALA A 7 15.14 -28.21 -3.02
N ALA A 8 14.71 -27.47 -1.99
CA ALA A 8 13.29 -27.28 -1.70
C ALA A 8 12.55 -26.61 -2.87
N TYR A 9 13.08 -25.54 -3.45
CA TYR A 9 12.43 -24.88 -4.59
C TYR A 9 12.43 -25.75 -5.84
N ARG A 10 13.49 -26.52 -6.09
CA ARG A 10 13.48 -27.51 -7.17
C ARG A 10 12.35 -28.51 -6.98
N PHE A 11 12.22 -29.07 -5.78
CA PHE A 11 11.15 -30.01 -5.46
C PHE A 11 9.78 -29.38 -5.62
N LEU A 12 9.60 -28.12 -5.20
CA LEU A 12 8.32 -27.39 -5.30
C LEU A 12 7.88 -27.20 -6.76
N TYR A 13 8.80 -26.81 -7.63
CA TYR A 13 8.52 -26.54 -9.05
C TYR A 13 8.64 -27.79 -9.93
N GLN A 14 8.82 -28.96 -9.33
CA GLN A 14 8.86 -30.22 -10.06
C GLN A 14 7.45 -30.77 -10.26
N GLY A 15 7.05 -30.91 -11.53
CA GLY A 15 5.74 -31.47 -11.88
C GLY A 15 4.59 -30.67 -11.26
N ASP A 16 3.67 -31.37 -10.58
CA ASP A 16 2.47 -30.77 -10.02
C ASP A 16 2.60 -30.44 -8.52
N HIS A 17 3.81 -30.44 -7.95
CA HIS A 17 4.00 -30.23 -6.52
C HIS A 17 3.55 -28.83 -6.05
N GLU A 18 3.65 -27.80 -6.90
CA GLU A 18 3.15 -26.46 -6.60
C GLU A 18 1.64 -26.44 -6.30
N THR A 19 0.89 -27.45 -6.78
CA THR A 19 -0.56 -27.53 -6.55
C THR A 19 -0.96 -27.61 -5.08
N ILE A 20 -0.05 -28.06 -4.19
CA ILE A 20 -0.32 -28.07 -2.75
C ILE A 20 -0.50 -26.65 -2.19
N LEU A 21 0.17 -25.65 -2.76
CA LEU A 21 0.05 -24.24 -2.34
C LEU A 21 -1.37 -23.76 -2.65
N TYR A 22 -1.83 -24.00 -3.88
CA TYR A 22 -3.20 -23.66 -4.29
C TYR A 22 -4.25 -24.42 -3.47
N ALA A 23 -3.99 -25.70 -3.14
CA ALA A 23 -4.88 -26.50 -2.32
C ALA A 23 -4.95 -25.99 -0.87
N ALA A 24 -3.85 -25.49 -0.31
CA ALA A 24 -3.83 -24.86 1.01
C ALA A 24 -4.61 -23.54 1.02
N LEU A 25 -4.39 -22.65 0.04
CA LEU A 25 -5.13 -21.39 -0.10
C LEU A 25 -6.64 -21.62 -0.32
N LYS A 26 -6.99 -22.59 -1.17
CA LYS A 26 -8.39 -22.96 -1.42
C LYS A 26 -9.09 -23.45 -0.14
N ARG A 27 -8.39 -24.20 0.72
CA ARG A 27 -8.91 -24.63 2.04
C ARG A 27 -9.13 -23.47 3.00
N LEU A 28 -8.46 -22.33 2.79
CA LEU A 28 -8.66 -21.10 3.55
C LEU A 28 -9.69 -20.16 2.90
N HIS A 29 -10.39 -20.60 1.85
CA HIS A 29 -11.32 -19.78 1.07
C HIS A 29 -10.66 -18.56 0.39
N ILE A 30 -9.33 -18.58 0.22
CA ILE A 30 -8.59 -17.56 -0.52
C ILE A 30 -8.56 -17.99 -2.00
N GLY A 31 -9.47 -17.43 -2.79
CA GLY A 31 -9.52 -17.61 -4.23
C GLY A 31 -8.75 -16.53 -4.99
N ARG A 32 -8.57 -16.70 -6.30
CA ARG A 32 -7.88 -15.72 -7.17
C ARG A 32 -8.50 -14.31 -7.17
N ASN A 33 -9.76 -14.19 -6.78
CA ASN A 33 -10.47 -12.91 -6.70
C ASN A 33 -10.23 -12.19 -5.35
N HIS A 34 -9.50 -12.81 -4.42
CA HIS A 34 -9.12 -12.18 -3.16
C HIS A 34 -8.05 -11.12 -3.44
N ALA A 35 -8.18 -9.93 -2.85
CA ALA A 35 -7.25 -8.82 -3.08
C ALA A 35 -5.80 -9.22 -2.78
N ASP A 36 -5.60 -9.96 -1.68
CA ASP A 36 -4.28 -10.38 -1.21
C ASP A 36 -3.88 -11.79 -1.69
N TYR A 37 -4.52 -12.33 -2.75
CA TYR A 37 -4.25 -13.70 -3.22
C TYR A 37 -2.78 -13.92 -3.58
N GLU A 38 -2.18 -13.00 -4.33
CA GLU A 38 -0.77 -13.08 -4.76
C GLU A 38 0.18 -13.01 -3.56
N ASP A 39 -0.16 -12.22 -2.55
CA ASP A 39 0.66 -12.08 -1.33
C ASP A 39 0.66 -13.37 -0.53
N TYR A 40 -0.51 -13.96 -0.28
CA TYR A 40 -0.58 -15.25 0.40
C TYR A 40 0.08 -16.38 -0.41
N LEU A 41 0.04 -16.33 -1.74
CA LEU A 41 0.75 -17.28 -2.59
C LEU A 41 2.27 -17.12 -2.49
N GLN A 42 2.78 -15.89 -2.51
CA GLN A 42 4.20 -15.63 -2.31
C GLN A 42 4.65 -16.06 -0.91
N GLU A 43 3.86 -15.77 0.11
CA GLU A 43 4.17 -16.21 1.46
C GLU A 43 4.20 -17.73 1.60
N ALA A 44 3.25 -18.42 0.97
CA ALA A 44 3.23 -19.88 0.91
C ALA A 44 4.53 -20.43 0.28
N ARG A 45 5.07 -19.76 -0.75
CA ARG A 45 6.38 -20.11 -1.35
C ARG A 45 7.54 -19.86 -0.40
N LEU A 46 7.52 -18.78 0.38
CA LEU A 46 8.56 -18.47 1.37
C LEU A 46 8.58 -19.45 2.55
N LEU A 47 7.41 -19.93 2.98
CA LEU A 47 7.28 -20.92 4.05
C LEU A 47 7.72 -22.32 3.62
N PHE A 48 7.63 -22.63 2.33
CA PHE A 48 7.86 -23.98 1.82
C PHE A 48 9.27 -24.52 2.12
N PRO A 49 10.38 -23.79 1.90
CA PRO A 49 11.72 -24.26 2.26
C PRO A 49 11.90 -24.58 3.75
N GLU A 50 11.26 -23.84 4.64
CA GLU A 50 11.31 -24.10 6.09
C GLU A 50 10.60 -25.40 6.43
N ILE A 51 9.43 -25.64 5.82
CA ILE A 51 8.66 -26.87 5.97
C ILE A 51 9.42 -28.06 5.39
N TYR A 52 10.09 -27.87 4.25
CA TYR A 52 10.95 -28.86 3.61
C TYR A 52 12.10 -29.29 4.52
N ALA A 53 12.80 -28.31 5.13
CA ALA A 53 13.90 -28.58 6.05
C ALA A 53 13.44 -29.19 7.40
N ALA A 54 12.21 -28.89 7.84
CA ALA A 54 11.64 -29.38 9.09
C ALA A 54 10.98 -30.76 8.96
N PHE A 55 10.92 -31.34 7.76
CA PHE A 55 10.34 -32.67 7.58
C PHE A 55 11.27 -33.74 8.19
N PRO A 56 10.77 -34.63 9.07
CA PRO A 56 11.62 -35.58 9.81
C PRO A 56 12.15 -36.74 8.95
N GLU A 57 11.60 -36.95 7.77
CA GLU A 57 12.03 -37.97 6.81
C GLU A 57 12.64 -37.29 5.57
N ASP A 58 13.09 -38.07 4.59
CA ASP A 58 13.59 -37.53 3.33
C ASP A 58 12.41 -37.15 2.40
N PRO A 59 12.24 -35.86 2.04
CA PRO A 59 11.17 -35.40 1.15
C PRO A 59 11.21 -36.07 -0.23
N GLU A 60 12.40 -36.38 -0.75
CA GLU A 60 12.58 -36.96 -2.08
C GLU A 60 12.31 -38.47 -2.08
N ALA A 61 12.64 -39.17 -0.99
CA ALA A 61 12.36 -40.60 -0.86
C ALA A 61 10.87 -40.90 -0.67
N LYS A 62 10.10 -39.99 -0.05
CA LYS A 62 8.66 -40.15 0.21
C LYS A 62 7.85 -38.89 -0.12
N PRO A 63 7.76 -38.54 -1.41
CA PRO A 63 7.15 -37.28 -1.86
C PRO A 63 5.68 -37.16 -1.43
N HIS A 64 4.88 -38.24 -1.50
CA HIS A 64 3.48 -38.18 -1.10
C HIS A 64 3.27 -37.87 0.38
N HIS A 65 4.09 -38.44 1.27
CA HIS A 65 4.02 -38.17 2.71
C HIS A 65 4.43 -36.73 3.00
N PHE A 66 5.50 -36.28 2.34
CA PHE A 66 5.96 -34.90 2.46
C PHE A 66 4.92 -33.90 1.95
N LEU A 67 4.30 -34.11 0.79
CA LEU A 67 3.28 -33.22 0.23
C LEU A 67 2.06 -33.10 1.16
N ALA A 68 1.60 -34.20 1.75
CA ALA A 68 0.50 -34.19 2.72
C ALA A 68 0.88 -33.42 4.00
N TYR A 69 2.10 -33.65 4.52
CA TYR A 69 2.64 -32.90 5.65
C TYR A 69 2.76 -31.41 5.34
N ALA A 70 3.32 -31.08 4.18
CA ALA A 70 3.58 -29.72 3.75
C ALA A 70 2.28 -28.94 3.58
N GLN A 71 1.28 -29.53 2.93
CA GLN A 71 -0.04 -28.91 2.78
C GLN A 71 -0.68 -28.59 4.15
N GLN A 72 -0.58 -29.49 5.13
CA GLN A 72 -1.14 -29.27 6.46
C GLN A 72 -0.38 -28.17 7.22
N LYS A 73 0.96 -28.14 7.13
CA LYS A 73 1.78 -27.10 7.76
C LYS A 73 1.55 -25.73 7.12
N LEU A 74 1.47 -25.66 5.80
CA LEU A 74 1.09 -24.45 5.04
C LEU A 74 -0.27 -23.92 5.48
N TYR A 75 -1.27 -24.80 5.56
CA TYR A 75 -2.60 -24.43 6.02
C TYR A 75 -2.57 -23.82 7.42
N TRP A 76 -1.87 -24.43 8.38
CA TRP A 76 -1.80 -23.89 9.74
C TRP A 76 -1.03 -22.58 9.83
N ALA A 77 0.11 -22.46 9.14
CA ALA A 77 0.92 -21.24 9.15
C ALA A 77 0.13 -20.04 8.61
N LEU A 78 -0.54 -20.23 7.46
CA LEU A 78 -1.38 -19.22 6.84
C LEU A 78 -2.64 -18.92 7.68
N LEU A 79 -3.27 -19.93 8.28
CA LEU A 79 -4.41 -19.73 9.19
C LEU A 79 -4.03 -18.91 10.42
N ASP A 80 -2.87 -19.19 11.02
CA ASP A 80 -2.40 -18.45 12.18
C ASP A 80 -2.03 -17.01 11.84
N ARG A 81 -1.59 -16.76 10.59
CA ARG A 81 -1.43 -15.41 10.07
C ARG A 81 -2.76 -14.68 9.88
N LEU A 82 -3.73 -15.30 9.20
CA LEU A 82 -5.09 -14.75 9.06
C LEU A 82 -5.70 -14.39 10.42
N ARG A 83 -5.54 -15.27 11.42
CA ARG A 83 -6.00 -15.01 12.79
C ARG A 83 -5.28 -13.83 13.44
N ARG A 84 -3.99 -13.63 13.15
CA ARG A 84 -3.22 -12.47 13.64
C ARG A 84 -3.72 -11.19 12.99
N GLU A 85 -3.89 -11.19 11.67
CA GLU A 85 -4.42 -10.05 10.90
C GLU A 85 -5.82 -9.67 11.37
N LEU A 86 -6.72 -10.64 11.54
CA LEU A 86 -8.07 -10.40 12.07
C LEU A 86 -8.03 -9.81 13.48
N ARG A 87 -7.17 -10.33 14.37
CA ARG A 87 -7.00 -9.76 15.72
C ARG A 87 -6.42 -8.34 15.72
N LEU A 88 -5.56 -8.02 14.75
CA LEU A 88 -5.01 -6.67 14.59
C LEU A 88 -6.11 -5.72 14.08
N GLN A 89 -6.89 -6.15 13.09
CA GLN A 89 -8.05 -5.41 12.58
C GLN A 89 -9.11 -5.19 13.66
N ASP A 90 -9.46 -6.21 14.44
CA ASP A 90 -10.41 -6.09 15.57
C ASP A 90 -9.91 -5.10 16.63
N ARG A 91 -8.60 -5.08 16.91
CA ARG A 91 -8.00 -4.11 17.84
C ARG A 91 -7.95 -2.70 17.27
N GLN A 92 -7.74 -2.57 15.95
CA GLN A 92 -7.78 -1.29 15.25
C GLN A 92 -9.21 -0.75 15.12
N ALA A 93 -10.23 -1.61 15.09
CA ALA A 93 -11.63 -1.20 15.01
C ALA A 93 -12.19 -0.56 16.30
N VAL A 94 -11.49 -0.69 17.44
CA VAL A 94 -11.87 -0.07 18.73
C VAL A 94 -11.20 1.30 18.93
N GLY A 95 -10.26 1.68 18.07
CA GLY A 95 -9.78 3.06 17.97
C GLY A 95 -10.60 3.81 16.94
N ASP A 96 -10.94 5.06 17.23
CA ASP A 96 -11.50 5.98 16.24
C ASP A 96 -10.60 5.96 15.00
N GLN A 97 -11.10 5.36 13.90
CA GLN A 97 -10.33 5.15 12.68
C GLN A 97 -9.98 6.49 11.99
N GLY A 98 -10.46 7.61 12.52
CA GLY A 98 -10.09 8.96 12.10
C GLY A 98 -8.70 9.42 12.54
N GLU A 99 -8.06 8.81 13.55
CA GLU A 99 -6.88 9.43 14.20
C GLU A 99 -5.56 8.65 14.06
N LEU A 100 -5.58 7.38 13.62
CA LEU A 100 -4.39 6.49 13.61
C LEU A 100 -3.70 6.30 12.25
N LEU A 101 -4.21 6.89 11.16
CA LEU A 101 -3.56 6.86 9.84
C LEU A 101 -2.50 7.97 9.70
N THR A 102 -1.76 8.27 10.77
CA THR A 102 -0.93 9.48 10.85
C THR A 102 0.55 9.21 11.11
N THR A 103 0.99 7.97 11.38
CA THR A 103 2.37 7.78 11.88
C THR A 103 3.05 6.44 11.54
N VAL A 104 3.20 6.07 10.27
CA VAL A 104 4.44 5.43 9.79
C VAL A 104 4.66 5.87 8.35
N ALA A 105 5.57 6.81 8.13
CA ALA A 105 6.02 7.16 6.79
C ALA A 105 6.87 6.01 6.22
N SER A 106 6.41 5.39 5.15
CA SER A 106 7.18 4.49 4.28
C SER A 106 8.30 5.26 3.56
N ASP A 107 9.31 4.56 3.01
CA ASP A 107 10.35 5.22 2.19
C ASP A 107 9.75 5.90 0.94
N GLU A 108 8.59 5.41 0.48
CA GLU A 108 7.76 6.04 -0.54
C GLU A 108 7.17 7.37 -0.02
N ASP A 109 6.75 7.44 1.24
CA ASP A 109 6.30 8.67 1.91
C ASP A 109 7.44 9.67 2.15
N ILE A 110 8.70 9.23 2.28
CA ILE A 110 9.86 10.15 2.38
C ILE A 110 10.13 10.80 1.02
N LEU A 111 10.12 10.01 -0.06
CA LEU A 111 10.27 10.52 -1.42
C LEU A 111 9.08 11.39 -1.84
N ASP A 112 7.85 11.01 -1.46
CA ASP A 112 6.65 11.84 -1.63
C ASP A 112 6.69 13.09 -0.74
N ALA A 113 7.22 13.03 0.48
CA ALA A 113 7.38 14.21 1.34
C ALA A 113 8.42 15.18 0.78
N ILE A 114 9.53 14.68 0.23
CA ILE A 114 10.54 15.47 -0.48
C ILE A 114 9.90 16.10 -1.74
N GLY A 115 9.20 15.31 -2.55
CA GLY A 115 8.47 15.79 -3.72
C GLY A 115 7.36 16.81 -3.38
N GLN A 116 6.67 16.62 -2.24
CA GLN A 116 5.67 17.56 -1.72
C GLN A 116 6.29 18.84 -1.18
N ALA A 117 7.46 18.77 -0.53
CA ALA A 117 8.20 19.95 -0.09
C ALA A 117 8.66 20.78 -1.28
N ASP A 118 9.20 20.14 -2.30
CA ASP A 118 9.61 20.77 -3.57
C ASP A 118 8.40 21.38 -4.30
N PHE A 119 7.26 20.68 -4.30
CA PHE A 119 6.01 21.17 -4.89
C PHE A 119 5.40 22.34 -4.10
N ARG A 120 5.49 22.34 -2.77
CA ARG A 120 5.08 23.46 -1.90
C ARG A 120 5.91 24.71 -2.18
N GLU A 121 7.22 24.56 -2.26
CA GLU A 121 8.12 25.67 -2.59
C GLU A 121 7.84 26.19 -4.01
N TYR A 122 7.59 25.30 -4.97
CA TYR A 122 7.21 25.66 -6.33
C TYR A 122 5.88 26.43 -6.38
N LEU A 123 4.85 25.98 -5.65
CA LEU A 123 3.55 26.68 -5.55
C LEU A 123 3.72 28.09 -4.99
N LEU A 124 4.53 28.24 -3.94
CA LEU A 124 4.85 29.54 -3.35
C LEU A 124 5.62 30.43 -4.34
N LYS A 125 6.50 29.90 -5.19
CA LYS A 125 7.17 30.66 -6.24
C LYS A 125 6.23 31.11 -7.36
N VAL A 126 5.34 30.22 -7.83
CA VAL A 126 4.38 30.51 -8.90
C VAL A 126 3.35 31.57 -8.49
N ILE A 127 3.01 31.62 -7.21
CA ILE A 127 1.93 32.48 -6.68
C ILE A 127 2.51 33.70 -5.96
N GLY A 128 3.73 33.57 -5.43
CA GLY A 128 4.58 34.53 -4.73
C GLY A 128 4.57 35.96 -5.24
N GLY A 129 4.61 36.15 -6.56
CA GLY A 129 4.75 37.47 -7.17
C GLY A 129 3.51 38.05 -7.87
N ALA A 130 2.49 37.23 -8.18
CA ALA A 130 1.37 37.63 -9.06
C ALA A 130 0.02 36.98 -8.71
N GLY A 131 -0.07 36.29 -7.57
CA GLY A 131 -1.29 35.68 -7.07
C GLY A 131 -2.30 36.72 -6.57
N SER A 132 -3.57 36.51 -6.89
CA SER A 132 -4.67 37.29 -6.30
C SER A 132 -4.87 36.92 -4.83
N THR A 133 -5.44 37.85 -4.05
CA THR A 133 -5.75 37.63 -2.63
C THR A 133 -6.60 36.38 -2.39
N GLY A 134 -7.48 36.03 -3.34
CA GLY A 134 -8.28 34.81 -3.26
C GLY A 134 -7.48 33.52 -3.46
N GLU A 135 -6.52 33.53 -4.38
CA GLU A 135 -5.60 32.40 -4.60
C GLU A 135 -4.73 32.15 -3.35
N TRP A 136 -4.23 33.23 -2.74
CA TRP A 136 -3.48 33.16 -1.48
C TRP A 136 -4.30 32.62 -0.31
N ARG A 137 -5.53 33.11 -0.15
CA ARG A 137 -6.45 32.62 0.89
C ARG A 137 -6.74 31.14 0.74
N TYR A 138 -6.93 30.68 -0.51
CA TYR A 138 -7.13 29.27 -0.79
C TYR A 138 -5.90 28.42 -0.45
N LEU A 139 -4.70 28.84 -0.86
CA LEU A 139 -3.46 28.09 -0.57
C LEU A 139 -3.13 28.04 0.91
N VAL A 140 -3.20 29.18 1.60
CA VAL A 140 -2.91 29.25 3.04
C VAL A 140 -3.92 28.39 3.81
N GLY A 141 -5.21 28.55 3.48
CA GLY A 141 -6.28 27.76 4.09
C GLY A 141 -6.11 26.26 3.89
N THR A 142 -5.67 25.81 2.72
CA THR A 142 -5.50 24.38 2.42
C THR A 142 -4.15 23.80 2.85
N MET A 143 -3.05 24.53 2.70
CA MET A 143 -1.69 23.99 2.87
C MET A 143 -1.08 24.26 4.25
N ILE A 144 -1.46 25.37 4.89
CA ILE A 144 -0.95 25.74 6.21
C ILE A 144 -1.98 25.36 7.27
N ASP A 145 -3.23 25.79 7.06
CA ASP A 145 -4.28 25.67 8.06
C ASP A 145 -5.11 24.37 7.92
N GLN A 146 -4.86 23.58 6.88
CA GLN A 146 -5.50 22.28 6.60
C GLN A 146 -7.05 22.31 6.62
N LEU A 147 -7.62 23.46 6.24
CA LEU A 147 -9.06 23.68 6.22
C LEU A 147 -9.71 23.08 4.97
N SER A 148 -10.91 22.53 5.15
CA SER A 148 -11.79 22.14 4.05
C SER A 148 -12.30 23.37 3.27
N PRO A 149 -12.77 23.20 2.03
CA PRO A 149 -13.34 24.30 1.24
C PRO A 149 -14.52 25.02 1.92
N ASP A 150 -15.23 24.33 2.81
CA ASP A 150 -16.37 24.87 3.57
C ASP A 150 -15.88 25.73 4.74
N GLU A 151 -14.86 25.29 5.47
CA GLU A 151 -14.22 26.07 6.53
C GLU A 151 -13.48 27.31 5.97
N ILE A 152 -12.88 27.21 4.78
CA ILE A 152 -12.28 28.37 4.09
C ILE A 152 -13.36 29.38 3.70
N ALA A 153 -14.53 28.91 3.27
CA ALA A 153 -15.66 29.75 2.89
C ALA A 153 -16.18 30.52 4.11
N GLU A 154 -16.38 29.82 5.23
CA GLU A 154 -16.80 30.41 6.50
C GLU A 154 -15.77 31.41 7.03
N ARG A 155 -14.48 31.02 7.09
CA ARG A 155 -13.40 31.87 7.60
C ARG A 155 -13.23 33.19 6.84
N HIS A 156 -13.46 33.16 5.53
CA HIS A 156 -13.34 34.36 4.69
C HIS A 156 -14.68 35.03 4.37
N ALA A 157 -15.78 34.57 5.00
CA ALA A 157 -17.14 35.05 4.77
C ALA A 157 -17.51 35.11 3.28
N VAL A 158 -17.15 34.08 2.53
CA VAL A 158 -17.48 33.93 1.11
C VAL A 158 -18.32 32.69 0.88
N ASN A 159 -19.04 32.63 -0.24
CA ASN A 159 -19.71 31.40 -0.66
C ASN A 159 -18.65 30.33 -1.06
N ARG A 160 -18.92 29.07 -0.75
CA ARG A 160 -18.20 27.88 -1.26
C ARG A 160 -17.88 27.95 -2.76
N ALA A 161 -18.80 28.46 -3.58
CA ALA A 161 -18.58 28.66 -5.01
C ALA A 161 -17.38 29.58 -5.33
N THR A 162 -17.12 30.57 -4.47
CA THR A 162 -15.98 31.50 -4.57
C THR A 162 -14.68 30.79 -4.23
N VAL A 163 -14.67 29.89 -3.25
CA VAL A 163 -13.49 29.06 -2.89
C VAL A 163 -13.12 28.14 -4.06
N PHE A 164 -14.09 27.47 -4.68
CA PHE A 164 -13.85 26.68 -5.90
C PHE A 164 -13.40 27.52 -7.09
N ARG A 165 -13.79 28.80 -7.17
CA ARG A 165 -13.26 29.73 -8.18
C ARG A 165 -11.78 30.04 -7.92
N TRP A 166 -11.39 30.24 -6.66
CA TRP A 166 -9.97 30.43 -6.29
C TRP A 166 -9.14 29.19 -6.62
N ARG A 167 -9.63 27.98 -6.29
CA ARG A 167 -9.00 26.71 -6.70
C ARG A 167 -8.75 26.64 -8.20
N ARG A 168 -9.77 26.92 -9.01
CA ARG A 168 -9.66 26.91 -10.48
C ARG A 168 -8.64 27.94 -10.99
N SER A 169 -8.54 29.09 -10.34
CA SER A 169 -7.56 30.13 -10.68
C SER A 169 -6.12 29.67 -10.40
N VAL A 170 -5.89 29.07 -9.21
CA VAL A 170 -4.60 28.46 -8.83
C VAL A 170 -4.19 27.39 -9.84
N VAL A 171 -5.08 26.43 -10.15
CA VAL A 171 -4.79 25.35 -11.11
C VAL A 171 -4.48 25.89 -12.50
N ARG A 172 -5.27 26.85 -12.99
CA ARG A 172 -5.04 27.48 -14.30
C ARG A 172 -3.65 28.12 -14.38
N ARG A 173 -3.23 28.80 -13.31
CA ARG A 173 -1.92 29.44 -13.23
C ARG A 173 -0.79 28.41 -13.20
N LEU A 174 -0.96 27.31 -12.48
CA LEU A 174 0.01 26.21 -12.46
C LEU A 174 0.17 25.59 -13.83
N VAL A 175 -0.94 25.31 -14.52
CA VAL A 175 -0.91 24.79 -15.90
C VAL A 175 -0.21 25.78 -16.83
N GLN A 176 -0.47 27.08 -16.71
CA GLN A 176 0.24 28.11 -17.50
C GLN A 176 1.73 28.21 -17.19
N ALA A 177 2.15 27.96 -15.94
CA ALA A 177 3.57 27.99 -15.55
C ALA A 177 4.31 26.69 -15.92
N LEU A 178 3.60 25.56 -16.02
CA LEU A 178 4.13 24.26 -16.40
C LEU A 178 4.09 24.01 -17.92
N THR A 179 3.25 24.75 -18.65
CA THR A 179 3.30 24.78 -20.11
C THR A 179 4.44 25.72 -20.50
N PRO A 180 5.48 25.27 -21.22
CA PRO A 180 6.51 26.19 -21.71
C PRO A 180 5.82 27.28 -22.54
N PRO A 181 6.22 28.56 -22.43
CA PRO A 181 5.65 29.58 -23.28
C PRO A 181 5.91 29.18 -24.73
N ASP A 182 4.83 28.99 -25.50
CA ASP A 182 4.87 28.96 -26.95
C ASP A 182 5.39 30.32 -27.42
N LYS A 183 6.71 30.47 -27.47
CA LYS A 183 7.48 31.36 -28.36
C LYS A 183 8.98 31.22 -28.06
N PHE A 184 9.69 30.93 -29.15
CA PHE A 184 11.12 31.17 -29.36
C PHE A 184 11.59 32.53 -28.84
#